data_AF-A0A804RMJ5-F1
#
_entry.id   AF-A0A804RMJ5-F1
#
_cell.length_a   1.000
_cell.length_b   1.000
_cell.length_c   1.000
_cell.angle_alpha   90.00
_cell.angle_beta   90.00
_cell.angle_gamma   90.00
#
_symmetry.space_group_name_H-M   'P 1'
#
loop_
_entity.id
_entity.type
_entity.pdbx_description
1 polymer ?
#
loop_
_entity_poly.entity_id
_entity_poly.type
_entity_poly.pdbx_seq_one_letter_code
_entity_poly.pdbx_strand_id
1 'polypeptide(L)'
;MIGAGVFGHLSDSFLGRKGSLQVVCVLNAAFGLLTALAPTYWAYAALRLLTGFSTGSVGVLAFVLATEPVGPARRGAAGMSAFYFFSGGIAALAGVAALLPRSWRLLYAATSLPSLVFAVAVVPFVSESPRWYLVRRRPDDALRVVRAIAAANGRAVPEDLTLKLDDEDEDDDGGAAAAAAAAASTSSGSIVDVFRSPTTRVRLVLSVLINLLASVVYYGLSLNVVNLKTNLYVTVVVNSLAEMPAYLLTALLLDRFGRKPLAIGTMLLSGVFCTAGSLIPGAGTMRSVMLD
;
A
#
# COMPACT_ATOMS: atom_id res chain seq x y z
N MET A 1 8.88 0.06 -5.10
CA MET A 1 8.94 1.47 -4.65
C MET A 1 8.74 2.44 -5.81
N ILE A 2 9.52 2.35 -6.90
CA ILE A 2 9.40 3.29 -8.05
C ILE A 2 7.97 3.36 -8.60
N GLY A 3 7.33 2.21 -8.83
CA GLY A 3 5.96 2.18 -9.35
C GLY A 3 4.94 2.85 -8.43
N ALA A 4 5.11 2.74 -7.11
CA ALA A 4 4.21 3.40 -6.17
C ALA A 4 4.29 4.93 -6.28
N GLY A 5 5.45 5.50 -6.65
CA GLY A 5 5.58 6.92 -6.94
C GLY A 5 4.86 7.32 -8.23
N VAL A 6 5.03 6.54 -9.31
CA VAL A 6 4.42 6.83 -10.62
C VAL A 6 2.90 6.67 -10.55
N PHE A 7 2.41 5.53 -10.06
CA PHE A 7 0.98 5.27 -9.93
C PHE A 7 0.35 6.07 -8.78
N GLY A 8 1.12 6.40 -7.74
CA GLY A 8 0.69 7.35 -6.71
C GLY A 8 0.37 8.70 -7.33
N HIS A 9 1.28 9.24 -8.14
CA HIS A 9 1.02 10.48 -8.88
C HIS A 9 -0.14 10.35 -9.86
N LEU A 10 -0.25 9.24 -10.59
CA LEU A 10 -1.39 8.98 -11.48
C LEU A 10 -2.72 8.91 -10.74
N SER A 11 -2.71 8.54 -9.46
CA SER A 11 -3.89 8.43 -8.63
C SER A 11 -4.34 9.72 -7.96
N ASP A 12 -3.39 10.62 -7.68
CA ASP A 12 -3.68 12.05 -7.41
C ASP A 12 -4.06 12.79 -8.71
N SER A 13 -3.62 12.20 -9.81
CA SER A 13 -3.89 12.40 -11.22
C SER A 13 -5.33 12.52 -11.70
N PHE A 14 -5.46 12.54 -13.03
CA PHE A 14 -6.73 12.50 -13.76
C PHE A 14 -7.50 11.19 -13.55
N LEU A 15 -6.80 10.09 -13.28
CA LEU A 15 -7.38 8.76 -13.24
C LEU A 15 -8.07 8.45 -11.91
N GLY A 16 -7.72 9.18 -10.85
CA GLY A 16 -8.21 8.91 -9.49
C GLY A 16 -7.61 7.67 -8.86
N ARG A 17 -7.92 7.45 -7.58
CA ARG A 17 -7.43 6.30 -6.81
C ARG A 17 -8.02 5.01 -7.34
N LYS A 18 -9.33 4.99 -7.60
CA LYS A 18 -10.04 3.83 -8.14
C LYS A 18 -9.52 3.45 -9.52
N GLY A 19 -9.44 4.41 -10.45
CA GLY A 19 -8.98 4.13 -11.81
C GLY A 19 -7.52 3.67 -11.85
N SER A 20 -6.67 4.28 -11.03
CA SER A 20 -5.26 3.86 -10.92
C SER A 20 -5.14 2.46 -10.34
N LEU A 21 -5.93 2.13 -9.32
CA LEU A 21 -5.96 0.79 -8.75
C LEU A 21 -6.39 -0.24 -9.79
N GLN A 22 -7.41 0.07 -10.61
CA GLN A 22 -7.86 -0.80 -11.69
C GLN A 22 -6.75 -1.07 -12.72
N VAL A 23 -6.08 -0.01 -13.20
CA VAL A 23 -4.97 -0.13 -14.16
C VAL A 23 -3.83 -0.97 -13.59
N VAL A 24 -3.43 -0.69 -12.35
CA VAL A 24 -2.34 -1.43 -11.71
C VAL A 24 -2.70 -2.90 -11.50
N CYS A 25 -3.93 -3.22 -11.09
CA CYS A 25 -4.36 -4.62 -10.93
C CYS A 25 -4.36 -5.38 -12.26
N VAL A 26 -4.81 -4.75 -13.35
CA VAL A 26 -4.77 -5.33 -14.70
C VAL A 26 -3.33 -5.54 -15.16
N LEU A 27 -2.45 -4.55 -14.99
CA LEU A 27 -1.03 -4.67 -15.32
C LEU A 27 -0.34 -5.76 -14.49
N ASN A 28 -0.64 -5.84 -13.19
CA ASN A 28 -0.11 -6.87 -12.30
C ASN A 28 -0.52 -8.28 -12.76
N ALA A 29 -1.79 -8.46 -13.12
CA ALA A 29 -2.29 -9.73 -13.65
C ALA A 29 -1.67 -10.08 -15.01
N ALA A 30 -1.58 -9.11 -15.92
CA ALA A 30 -1.00 -9.31 -17.25
C ALA A 30 0.49 -9.69 -17.16
N PHE A 31 1.29 -8.93 -16.41
CA PHE A 31 2.71 -9.23 -16.25
C PHE A 31 2.96 -10.52 -15.47
N GLY A 32 2.12 -10.86 -14.49
CA GLY A 32 2.19 -12.13 -13.78
C GLY A 32 1.89 -13.34 -14.68
N LEU A 33 0.86 -13.26 -15.52
CA LEU A 33 0.55 -14.30 -16.51
C LEU A 33 1.64 -14.43 -17.58
N LEU A 34 2.15 -13.30 -18.09
CA LEU A 34 3.27 -13.31 -19.03
C LEU A 34 4.54 -13.91 -18.40
N THR A 35 4.78 -13.68 -17.10
CA THR A 35 5.92 -14.28 -16.38
C THR A 35 5.83 -15.81 -16.39
N ALA A 36 4.63 -16.38 -16.29
CA ALA A 36 4.43 -17.83 -16.38
C ALA A 36 4.78 -18.39 -17.77
N LEU A 37 4.68 -17.58 -18.82
CA LEU A 37 4.98 -17.94 -20.21
C LEU A 37 6.41 -17.60 -20.63
N ALA A 38 7.23 -17.05 -19.73
CA ALA A 38 8.58 -16.59 -20.07
C ALA A 38 9.46 -17.76 -20.60
N PRO A 39 9.99 -17.64 -21.83
CA PRO A 39 10.81 -18.70 -22.44
C PRO A 39 12.28 -18.60 -22.04
N THR A 40 12.77 -17.40 -21.75
CA THR A 40 14.17 -17.12 -21.42
C THR A 40 14.30 -16.44 -20.06
N TYR A 41 15.48 -16.56 -19.45
CA TYR A 41 15.79 -15.90 -18.19
C TYR A 41 15.63 -14.37 -18.26
N TRP A 42 16.04 -13.73 -19.36
CA TRP A 42 15.92 -12.28 -19.53
C TRP A 42 14.47 -11.82 -19.68
N ALA A 43 13.63 -12.57 -20.41
CA ALA A 43 12.20 -12.32 -20.47
C ALA A 43 11.57 -12.44 -19.08
N TYR A 44 11.94 -13.48 -18.33
CA TYR A 44 11.51 -13.67 -16.95
C TYR A 44 11.93 -12.50 -16.04
N ALA A 45 13.20 -12.08 -16.10
CA ALA A 45 13.72 -10.98 -15.29
C ALA A 45 13.02 -9.65 -15.60
N ALA A 46 12.82 -9.33 -16.88
CA ALA A 46 12.12 -8.12 -17.30
C ALA A 46 10.66 -8.12 -16.83
N LEU A 47 9.94 -9.23 -17.00
CA LEU A 47 8.55 -9.37 -16.57
C LEU A 47 8.40 -9.34 -15.04
N ARG A 48 9.37 -9.89 -14.29
CA ARG A 48 9.42 -9.79 -12.83
C ARG A 48 9.63 -8.36 -12.36
N LEU A 49 10.48 -7.59 -13.05
CA LEU A 49 10.68 -6.16 -12.77
C LEU A 49 9.39 -5.37 -13.01
N LEU A 50 8.69 -5.61 -14.13
CA LEU A 50 7.40 -4.98 -14.44
C LEU A 50 6.29 -5.38 -13.47
N THR A 51 6.26 -6.65 -13.06
CA THR A 51 5.34 -7.14 -12.02
C THR A 51 5.62 -6.40 -10.71
N GLY A 52 6.88 -6.36 -10.26
CA GLY A 52 7.26 -5.67 -9.02
C GLY A 52 6.97 -4.16 -9.03
N PHE A 53 7.08 -3.51 -10.19
CA PHE A 53 6.68 -2.11 -10.38
C PHE A 53 5.17 -1.92 -10.13
N SER A 54 4.34 -2.85 -10.61
CA SER A 54 2.89 -2.80 -10.45
C SER A 54 2.45 -3.24 -9.05
N THR A 55 2.93 -4.39 -8.54
CA THR A 55 2.51 -4.99 -7.27
C THR A 55 2.65 -4.02 -6.09
N GLY A 56 3.78 -3.31 -5.99
CA GLY A 56 4.01 -2.38 -4.88
C GLY A 56 3.02 -1.21 -4.85
N SER A 57 2.42 -0.88 -5.98
CA SER A 57 1.47 0.22 -6.13
C SER A 57 0.06 -0.18 -5.72
N VAL A 58 -0.32 -1.46 -5.92
CA VAL A 58 -1.64 -1.99 -5.53
C VAL A 58 -1.91 -1.73 -4.05
N GLY A 59 -0.96 -2.12 -3.19
CA GLY A 59 -1.11 -1.98 -1.74
C GLY A 59 -1.27 -0.52 -1.30
N VAL A 60 -0.46 0.38 -1.86
CA VAL A 60 -0.53 1.82 -1.54
C VAL A 60 -1.85 2.43 -2.00
N LEU A 61 -2.27 2.16 -3.23
CA LEU A 61 -3.52 2.70 -3.78
C LEU A 61 -4.75 2.16 -3.05
N ALA A 62 -4.78 0.86 -2.76
CA ALA A 62 -5.86 0.24 -2.00
C ALA A 62 -5.93 0.78 -0.57
N PHE A 63 -4.77 0.94 0.09
CA PHE A 63 -4.70 1.53 1.44
C PHE A 63 -5.24 2.96 1.45
N VAL A 64 -4.83 3.79 0.48
CA VAL A 64 -5.26 5.18 0.42
C VAL A 64 -6.76 5.26 0.13
N LEU A 65 -7.25 4.50 -0.85
CA LEU A 65 -8.68 4.43 -1.18
C LEU A 65 -9.53 3.95 0.00
N ALA A 66 -9.03 3.01 0.81
CA ALA A 66 -9.73 2.51 1.99
C ALA A 66 -9.72 3.49 3.17
N THR A 67 -8.69 4.34 3.29
CA THR A 67 -8.50 5.20 4.47
C THR A 67 -8.96 6.64 4.28
N GLU A 68 -9.08 7.13 3.03
CA GLU A 68 -9.56 8.47 2.73
C GLU A 68 -11.03 8.72 3.12
N PRO A 69 -11.98 7.77 2.92
CA PRO A 69 -13.35 7.92 3.42
C PRO A 69 -13.47 7.82 4.95
N VAL A 70 -12.45 7.27 5.62
CA VAL A 70 -12.47 7.04 7.06
C VAL A 70 -12.02 8.30 7.80
N GLY A 71 -12.84 8.72 8.75
CA GLY A 71 -12.57 9.86 9.61
C GLY A 71 -11.27 9.70 10.42
N PRO A 72 -10.64 10.80 10.88
CA PRO A 72 -9.33 10.79 11.54
C PRO A 72 -9.22 9.81 12.72
N ALA A 73 -10.29 9.69 13.51
CA ALA A 73 -10.33 8.87 14.73
C ALA A 73 -10.20 7.36 14.49
N ARG A 74 -10.62 6.85 13.32
CA ARG A 74 -10.56 5.40 13.00
C ARG A 74 -9.63 5.07 11.83
N ARG A 75 -8.98 6.10 11.28
CA ARG A 75 -8.09 5.95 10.12
C ARG A 75 -6.89 5.04 10.43
N GLY A 76 -6.37 5.07 11.66
CA GLY A 76 -5.31 4.19 12.12
C GLY A 76 -5.73 2.72 12.04
N ALA A 77 -6.82 2.37 12.70
CA ALA A 77 -7.37 1.01 12.69
C ALA A 77 -7.77 0.52 11.28
N ALA A 78 -8.43 1.37 10.48
CA ALA A 78 -8.76 1.05 9.09
C ALA A 78 -7.53 0.88 8.20
N GLY A 79 -6.46 1.64 8.45
CA GLY A 79 -5.20 1.44 7.77
C GLY A 79 -4.54 0.12 8.17
N MET A 80 -4.58 -0.24 9.45
CA MET A 80 -4.01 -1.49 9.94
C MET A 80 -4.78 -2.73 9.45
N SER A 81 -6.09 -2.63 9.26
CA SER A 81 -6.90 -3.76 8.75
C SER A 81 -6.46 -4.20 7.34
N ALA A 82 -5.96 -3.28 6.51
CA ALA A 82 -5.43 -3.61 5.19
C ALA A 82 -4.25 -4.60 5.23
N PHE A 83 -3.42 -4.55 6.28
CA PHE A 83 -2.28 -5.47 6.44
C PHE A 83 -2.69 -6.91 6.78
N TYR A 84 -3.90 -7.12 7.31
CA TYR A 84 -4.41 -8.49 7.49
C TYR A 84 -4.62 -9.19 6.15
N PHE A 85 -5.07 -8.45 5.13
CA PHE A 85 -5.18 -9.02 3.78
C PHE A 85 -3.81 -9.34 3.19
N PHE A 86 -2.79 -8.54 3.52
CA PHE A 86 -1.42 -8.80 3.08
C PHE A 86 -0.87 -10.10 3.70
N SER A 87 -0.91 -10.22 5.04
CA SER A 87 -0.44 -11.44 5.73
C SER A 87 -1.28 -12.67 5.35
N GLY A 88 -2.61 -12.52 5.24
CA GLY A 88 -3.48 -13.59 4.75
C GLY A 88 -3.15 -14.01 3.32
N GLY A 89 -2.78 -13.05 2.46
CA GLY A 89 -2.29 -13.31 1.10
C GLY A 89 -0.99 -14.10 1.07
N ILE A 90 -0.03 -13.80 1.96
CA ILE A 90 1.21 -14.57 2.09
C ILE A 90 0.95 -16.00 2.56
N ALA A 91 0.08 -16.17 3.57
CA ALA A 91 -0.31 -17.50 4.06
C ALA A 91 -1.01 -18.31 2.96
N ALA A 92 -1.95 -17.71 2.23
CA ALA A 92 -2.64 -18.33 1.10
C ALA A 92 -1.67 -18.70 -0.02
N LEU A 93 -0.71 -17.82 -0.35
CA LEU A 93 0.34 -18.08 -1.32
C LEU A 93 1.17 -19.32 -0.94
N ALA A 94 1.58 -19.43 0.32
CA ALA A 94 2.32 -20.59 0.81
C ALA A 94 1.49 -21.87 0.72
N GLY A 95 0.19 -21.80 1.03
CA GLY A 95 -0.73 -22.93 0.87
C GLY A 95 -0.88 -23.38 -0.59
N VAL A 96 -1.10 -22.44 -1.52
CA VAL A 96 -1.17 -22.75 -2.97
C VAL A 96 0.16 -23.30 -3.48
N ALA A 97 1.28 -22.75 -3.03
CA ALA A 97 2.60 -23.24 -3.40
C ALA A 97 2.88 -24.66 -2.89
N ALA A 98 2.32 -25.05 -1.74
CA ALA A 98 2.39 -26.42 -1.23
C ALA A 98 1.58 -27.42 -2.08
N LEU A 99 0.49 -26.97 -2.71
CA LEU A 99 -0.33 -27.79 -3.62
C LEU A 99 0.29 -27.91 -5.04
N LEU A 100 1.12 -26.95 -5.44
CA LEU A 100 1.74 -26.88 -6.78
C LEU A 100 3.29 -26.89 -6.73
N PRO A 101 3.94 -27.87 -6.07
CA PRO A 101 5.38 -27.79 -5.79
C PRO A 101 6.26 -27.88 -7.03
N ARG A 102 5.78 -28.47 -8.14
CA ARG A 102 6.60 -28.75 -9.33
C ARG A 102 6.52 -27.69 -10.43
N SER A 103 5.60 -26.72 -10.33
CA SER A 103 5.29 -25.83 -11.46
C SER A 103 5.21 -24.38 -11.02
N TRP A 104 6.37 -23.73 -10.93
CA TRP A 104 6.48 -22.29 -10.69
C TRP A 104 5.67 -21.45 -11.69
N ARG A 105 5.51 -21.93 -12.93
CA ARG A 105 4.65 -21.31 -13.96
C ARG A 105 3.17 -21.34 -13.56
N LEU A 106 2.67 -22.49 -13.10
CA LEU A 106 1.29 -22.60 -12.61
C LEU A 106 1.09 -21.77 -11.34
N LEU A 107 2.11 -21.67 -10.48
CA LEU A 107 2.06 -20.81 -9.30
C LEU A 107 1.88 -19.33 -9.69
N TYR A 108 2.62 -18.83 -10.68
CA TYR A 108 2.42 -17.46 -11.18
C TYR A 108 1.07 -17.27 -11.85
N ALA A 109 0.61 -18.25 -12.64
CA ALA A 109 -0.71 -18.18 -13.25
C ALA A 109 -1.81 -18.11 -12.19
N ALA A 110 -1.79 -19.03 -11.22
CA ALA A 110 -2.76 -19.11 -10.14
C ALA A 110 -2.77 -17.85 -9.27
N THR A 111 -1.60 -17.27 -8.96
CA THR A 111 -1.49 -16.07 -8.10
C THR A 111 -1.84 -14.77 -8.84
N SER A 112 -1.82 -14.77 -10.18
CA SER A 112 -2.24 -13.61 -10.99
C SER A 112 -3.76 -13.49 -11.10
N LEU A 113 -4.50 -14.60 -11.03
CA LEU A 113 -5.96 -14.63 -11.18
C LEU A 113 -6.70 -13.80 -10.11
N PRO A 114 -6.38 -13.88 -8.79
CA PRO A 114 -7.02 -13.05 -7.78
C PRO A 114 -6.90 -11.54 -8.06
N SER A 115 -5.78 -11.08 -8.61
CA SER A 115 -5.61 -9.66 -8.97
C SER A 115 -6.57 -9.24 -10.09
N LEU A 116 -6.77 -10.12 -11.07
CA LEU A 116 -7.70 -9.87 -12.17
C LEU A 116 -9.16 -9.93 -11.69
N VAL A 117 -9.50 -10.93 -10.88
CA VAL A 117 -10.83 -11.05 -10.26
C VAL A 117 -11.14 -9.83 -9.42
N PHE A 118 -10.18 -9.34 -8.61
CA PHE A 118 -10.35 -8.12 -7.84
C PHE A 118 -10.62 -6.89 -8.74
N ALA A 119 -9.85 -6.75 -9.82
CA ALA A 119 -10.02 -5.64 -10.77
C ALA A 119 -11.39 -5.61 -11.47
N VAL A 120 -11.98 -6.79 -11.74
CA VAL A 120 -13.25 -6.92 -12.48
C VAL A 120 -14.45 -6.99 -11.53
N ALA A 121 -14.34 -7.73 -10.43
CA ALA A 121 -15.46 -8.04 -9.55
C ALA A 121 -15.59 -7.10 -8.35
N VAL A 122 -14.52 -6.45 -7.91
CA VAL A 122 -14.55 -5.61 -6.69
C VAL A 122 -14.38 -4.14 -7.04
N VAL A 123 -13.32 -3.78 -7.77
CA VAL A 123 -12.98 -2.37 -8.04
C VAL A 123 -14.14 -1.57 -8.66
N PRO A 124 -14.97 -2.10 -9.59
CA PRO A 124 -16.08 -1.33 -10.16
C PRO A 124 -17.14 -0.91 -9.13
N PHE A 125 -17.35 -1.71 -8.09
CA PHE A 125 -18.32 -1.42 -7.01
C PHE A 125 -17.73 -0.54 -5.90
N VAL A 126 -16.42 -0.38 -5.85
CA VAL A 126 -15.78 0.54 -4.91
C VAL A 126 -16.06 1.98 -5.35
N SER A 127 -16.48 2.80 -4.41
CA SER A 127 -16.65 4.25 -4.63
C SER A 127 -15.29 4.93 -4.65
N GLU A 128 -15.14 5.95 -5.49
CA GLU A 128 -13.96 6.80 -5.48
C GLU A 128 -13.92 7.65 -4.18
N SER A 129 -12.73 8.09 -3.80
CA SER A 129 -12.52 8.89 -2.60
C SER A 129 -13.29 10.22 -2.64
N PRO A 130 -14.08 10.54 -1.59
CA PRO A 130 -14.72 11.85 -1.46
C PRO A 130 -13.71 13.00 -1.52
N ARG A 131 -12.54 12.81 -0.90
CA ARG A 131 -11.49 13.83 -0.84
C ARG A 131 -10.93 14.15 -2.23
N TRP A 132 -10.75 13.13 -3.07
CA TRP A 132 -10.27 13.32 -4.44
C TRP A 132 -11.26 14.15 -5.27
N TYR A 133 -12.58 13.91 -5.12
CA TYR A 133 -13.60 14.74 -5.76
C TYR A 133 -13.57 16.19 -5.27
N LEU A 134 -13.40 16.42 -3.97
CA LEU A 134 -13.30 17.78 -3.41
C LEU A 134 -12.10 18.54 -3.98
N VAL A 135 -10.91 17.93 -3.96
CA VAL A 135 -9.68 18.53 -4.53
C VAL A 135 -9.84 18.87 -6.02
N ARG A 136 -10.71 18.15 -6.74
CA ARG A 136 -11.05 18.40 -8.14
C ARG A 136 -12.19 19.39 -8.36
N ARG A 137 -12.60 20.13 -7.32
CA ARG A 137 -13.76 21.05 -7.35
C ARG A 137 -15.03 20.38 -7.87
N ARG A 138 -15.24 19.11 -7.48
CA ARG A 138 -16.46 18.33 -7.76
C ARG A 138 -17.21 18.02 -6.46
N PRO A 139 -17.74 19.04 -5.75
CA PRO A 139 -18.37 18.86 -4.43
C PRO A 139 -19.63 17.98 -4.51
N ASP A 140 -20.41 18.07 -5.59
CA ASP A 140 -21.62 17.25 -5.76
C ASP A 140 -21.31 15.76 -5.82
N ASP A 141 -20.21 15.39 -6.50
CA ASP A 141 -19.77 14.01 -6.58
C ASP A 141 -19.21 13.51 -5.25
N ALA A 142 -18.45 14.34 -4.55
CA ALA A 142 -17.98 14.03 -3.20
C ALA A 142 -19.16 13.79 -2.25
N LEU A 143 -20.16 14.67 -2.29
CA LEU A 143 -21.34 14.59 -1.45
C LEU A 143 -22.21 13.38 -1.80
N ARG A 144 -22.29 12.98 -3.08
CA ARG A 144 -22.94 11.73 -3.49
C ARG A 144 -22.29 10.51 -2.86
N VAL A 145 -20.96 10.44 -2.83
CA VAL A 145 -20.24 9.34 -2.17
C VAL A 145 -20.48 9.36 -0.66
N VAL A 146 -20.40 10.52 -0.03
CA VAL A 146 -20.64 10.65 1.43
C VAL A 146 -22.07 10.25 1.79
N ARG A 147 -23.08 10.66 1.01
CA ARG A 147 -24.48 10.25 1.18
C ARG A 147 -24.65 8.73 1.00
N ALA A 148 -24.01 8.13 0.00
CA ALA A 148 -24.05 6.67 -0.19
C ALA A 148 -23.43 5.92 1.00
N ILE A 149 -22.31 6.41 1.54
CA ILE A 149 -21.67 5.85 2.74
C ILE A 149 -22.59 6.01 3.96
N ALA A 150 -23.22 7.17 4.12
CA ALA A 150 -24.13 7.41 5.24
C ALA A 150 -25.36 6.50 5.17
N ALA A 151 -25.98 6.37 4.00
CA ALA A 151 -27.11 5.48 3.75
C ALA A 151 -26.74 4.01 4.05
N ALA A 152 -25.57 3.54 3.60
CA ALA A 152 -25.08 2.21 3.91
C ALA A 152 -24.82 1.98 5.42
N ASN A 153 -24.58 3.06 6.19
CA ASN A 153 -24.40 3.02 7.64
C ASN A 153 -25.68 3.34 8.43
N GLY A 154 -26.84 3.46 7.76
CA GLY A 154 -28.11 3.82 8.40
C GLY A 154 -28.14 5.22 9.01
N ARG A 155 -27.29 6.14 8.52
CA ARG A 155 -27.27 7.56 8.93
C ARG A 155 -27.71 8.44 7.78
N ALA A 156 -28.35 9.57 8.10
CA ALA A 156 -28.63 10.63 7.13
C ALA A 156 -27.58 11.74 7.26
N VAL A 157 -27.15 12.28 6.12
CA VAL A 157 -26.35 13.51 6.07
C VAL A 157 -27.33 14.67 5.96
N PRO A 158 -27.17 15.76 6.73
CA PRO A 158 -27.99 16.96 6.56
C PRO A 158 -27.99 17.44 5.11
N GLU A 159 -29.15 17.85 4.57
CA GLU A 159 -29.24 18.30 3.17
C GLU A 159 -28.39 19.54 2.90
N ASP A 160 -28.21 20.39 3.91
CA ASP A 160 -27.43 21.63 3.88
C ASP A 160 -25.91 21.43 4.08
N LEU A 161 -25.41 20.18 3.99
CA LEU A 161 -23.98 19.94 4.10
C LEU A 161 -23.26 20.33 2.79
N THR A 162 -22.68 21.52 2.75
CA THR A 162 -21.68 21.89 1.75
C THR A 162 -20.30 21.43 2.19
N LEU A 163 -19.65 20.60 1.38
CA LEU A 163 -18.24 20.24 1.57
C LEU A 163 -17.39 21.26 0.84
N LYS A 164 -16.69 22.11 1.58
CA LYS A 164 -15.72 23.09 1.05
C LYS A 164 -14.28 22.67 1.36
N LEU A 165 -13.36 23.07 0.51
CA LEU A 165 -11.92 23.03 0.83
C LEU A 165 -11.56 24.28 1.64
N ASP A 166 -10.61 24.16 2.57
CA ASP A 166 -10.16 25.27 3.41
C ASP A 166 -9.60 26.47 2.59
N ASP A 167 -9.23 26.26 1.33
CA ASP A 167 -8.63 27.30 0.44
C ASP A 167 -9.68 28.13 -0.35
N GLU A 168 -10.99 27.96 -0.09
CA GLU A 168 -12.05 28.73 -0.78
C GLU A 168 -12.30 30.15 -0.20
N ASP A 169 -11.59 30.56 0.85
CA ASP A 169 -11.76 31.90 1.44
C ASP A 169 -11.04 33.04 0.67
N GLU A 170 -10.31 32.79 -0.44
CA GLU A 170 -9.52 33.85 -1.11
C GLU A 170 -9.84 34.20 -2.57
N ASP A 171 -10.74 33.54 -3.31
CA ASP A 171 -11.01 33.88 -4.73
C ASP A 171 -12.52 33.94 -5.10
N ASP A 172 -13.22 34.99 -4.67
CA ASP A 172 -14.64 35.24 -5.04
C ASP A 172 -14.84 36.15 -6.28
N ASP A 173 -13.87 36.26 -7.21
CA ASP A 173 -14.02 37.22 -8.34
C ASP A 173 -13.57 36.75 -9.75
N GLY A 174 -13.48 35.44 -9.99
CA GLY A 174 -13.03 34.90 -11.29
C GLY A 174 -14.08 34.06 -12.01
N GLY A 175 -14.79 34.64 -13.00
CA GLY A 175 -15.82 33.96 -13.80
C GLY A 175 -15.37 32.69 -14.57
N ALA A 176 -16.31 32.06 -15.29
CA ALA A 176 -16.15 30.72 -15.90
C ALA A 176 -14.89 30.48 -16.77
N ALA A 177 -14.31 31.53 -17.36
CA ALA A 177 -13.04 31.45 -18.08
C ALA A 177 -11.83 31.30 -17.13
N ALA A 178 -11.85 31.97 -15.97
CA ALA A 178 -10.91 31.73 -14.88
C ALA A 178 -11.13 30.33 -14.28
N ALA A 179 -12.36 29.82 -14.23
CA ALA A 179 -12.64 28.44 -13.81
C ALA A 179 -12.04 27.39 -14.77
N ALA A 180 -12.06 27.63 -16.09
CA ALA A 180 -11.42 26.74 -17.07
C ALA A 180 -9.88 26.84 -17.06
N ALA A 181 -9.33 28.05 -16.92
CA ALA A 181 -7.90 28.27 -16.76
C ALA A 181 -7.37 27.73 -15.41
N ALA A 182 -8.19 27.77 -14.37
CA ALA A 182 -7.90 27.22 -13.04
C ALA A 182 -8.08 25.71 -12.96
N ALA A 183 -9.02 25.12 -13.70
CA ALA A 183 -9.10 23.67 -13.89
C ALA A 183 -7.84 23.14 -14.60
N ALA A 184 -7.24 23.94 -15.48
CA ALA A 184 -5.93 23.68 -16.06
C ALA A 184 -4.77 23.96 -15.09
N SER A 185 -4.86 24.94 -14.18
CA SER A 185 -3.77 25.29 -13.24
C SER A 185 -3.76 24.47 -11.94
N THR A 186 -4.90 23.89 -11.54
CA THR A 186 -4.99 22.85 -10.50
C THR A 186 -4.44 21.51 -11.03
N SER A 187 -3.87 21.49 -12.25
CA SER A 187 -3.10 20.37 -12.76
C SER A 187 -2.00 20.06 -11.77
N SER A 188 -2.21 18.98 -11.01
CA SER A 188 -1.20 18.24 -10.26
C SER A 188 -0.07 19.10 -9.71
N GLY A 189 -0.17 19.56 -8.45
CA GLY A 189 1.02 20.01 -7.73
C GLY A 189 2.15 19.03 -8.05
N SER A 190 3.15 19.51 -8.78
CA SER A 190 4.05 18.62 -9.48
C SER A 190 4.87 17.90 -8.43
N ILE A 191 5.31 16.67 -8.69
CA ILE A 191 6.30 16.01 -7.82
C ILE A 191 7.49 16.95 -7.58
N VAL A 192 7.80 17.82 -8.56
CA VAL A 192 8.82 18.87 -8.46
C VAL A 192 8.53 19.87 -7.33
N ASP A 193 7.27 20.24 -7.09
CA ASP A 193 6.91 21.19 -6.02
C ASP A 193 7.17 20.61 -4.63
N VAL A 194 7.05 19.29 -4.48
CA VAL A 194 7.41 18.59 -3.24
C VAL A 194 8.91 18.73 -2.94
N PHE A 195 9.76 18.72 -3.97
CA PHE A 195 11.22 18.92 -3.84
C PHE A 195 11.62 20.39 -3.66
N ARG A 196 10.78 21.33 -4.11
CA ARG A 196 11.02 22.78 -3.98
C ARG A 196 10.92 23.24 -2.53
N SER A 197 9.94 22.75 -1.76
CA SER A 197 9.79 23.17 -0.37
C SER A 197 10.77 22.41 0.56
N PRO A 198 11.58 23.11 1.39
CA PRO A 198 12.59 22.47 2.23
C PRO A 198 11.97 21.54 3.28
N THR A 199 10.82 21.94 3.85
CA THR A 199 10.13 21.16 4.90
C THR A 199 9.52 19.88 4.35
N THR A 200 8.91 19.92 3.17
CA THR A 200 8.34 18.73 2.53
C THR A 200 9.44 17.80 2.03
N ARG A 201 10.55 18.35 1.51
CA ARG A 201 11.72 17.57 1.11
C ARG A 201 12.31 16.77 2.27
N VAL A 202 12.54 17.38 3.44
CA VAL A 202 13.09 16.68 4.61
C VAL A 202 12.15 15.55 5.07
N ARG A 203 10.84 15.82 5.11
CA ARG A 203 9.83 14.80 5.47
C ARG A 203 9.81 13.65 4.47
N LEU A 204 9.87 13.94 3.17
CA LEU A 204 9.91 12.93 2.12
C LEU A 204 11.15 12.04 2.25
N VAL A 205 12.33 12.65 2.35
CA VAL A 205 13.60 11.91 2.49
C VAL A 205 13.58 11.03 3.73
N LEU A 206 13.12 11.55 4.86
CA LEU A 206 13.02 10.79 6.11
C LEU A 206 12.04 9.62 5.97
N SER A 207 10.87 9.83 5.36
CA SER A 207 9.89 8.76 5.11
C SER A 207 10.45 7.68 4.17
N VAL A 208 11.18 8.06 3.12
CA VAL A 208 11.82 7.11 2.20
C VAL A 208 12.89 6.29 2.92
N LEU A 209 13.75 6.92 3.73
CA LEU A 209 14.79 6.24 4.50
C LEU A 209 14.20 5.29 5.54
N ILE A 210 13.19 5.72 6.30
CA ILE A 210 12.50 4.87 7.27
C ILE A 210 11.88 3.65 6.57
N ASN A 211 11.18 3.87 5.46
CA ASN A 211 10.55 2.79 4.72
C ASN A 211 11.59 1.83 4.10
N LEU A 212 12.72 2.35 3.61
CA LEU A 212 13.82 1.54 3.11
C LEU A 212 14.42 0.65 4.20
N LEU A 213 14.76 1.22 5.36
CA LEU A 213 15.32 0.48 6.49
C LEU A 213 14.34 -0.57 7.01
N ALA A 214 13.06 -0.21 7.16
CA ALA A 214 12.01 -1.14 7.54
C ALA A 214 11.86 -2.28 6.51
N SER A 215 11.95 -1.97 5.21
CA SER A 215 11.90 -2.98 4.15
C SER A 215 13.11 -3.91 4.19
N VAL A 216 14.32 -3.41 4.47
CA VAL A 216 15.53 -4.23 4.60
C VAL A 216 15.39 -5.22 5.76
N VAL A 217 14.92 -4.76 6.92
CA VAL A 217 14.68 -5.64 8.07
C VAL A 217 13.57 -6.65 7.75
N TYR A 218 12.46 -6.20 7.18
CA TYR A 218 11.31 -7.03 6.86
C TYR A 218 11.65 -8.14 5.86
N TYR A 219 12.23 -7.78 4.70
CA TYR A 219 12.62 -8.76 3.69
C TYR A 219 13.82 -9.59 4.12
N GLY A 220 14.77 -9.02 4.87
CA GLY A 220 15.92 -9.76 5.42
C GLY A 220 15.48 -10.88 6.34
N LEU A 221 14.55 -10.60 7.28
CA LEU A 221 13.96 -11.62 8.14
C LEU A 221 13.15 -12.64 7.33
N SER A 222 12.27 -12.17 6.45
CA SER A 222 11.40 -13.05 5.65
C SER A 222 12.18 -13.97 4.70
N LEU A 223 13.31 -13.51 4.15
CA LEU A 223 14.19 -14.34 3.32
C LEU A 223 15.00 -15.33 4.17
N ASN A 224 15.40 -14.94 5.38
CA ASN A 224 16.12 -15.82 6.29
C ASN A 224 15.23 -16.91 6.89
N VAL A 225 13.91 -16.69 6.97
CA VAL A 225 12.92 -17.72 7.37
C VAL A 225 13.02 -18.97 6.50
N VAL A 226 13.41 -18.84 5.22
CA VAL A 226 13.63 -19.96 4.29
C VAL A 226 14.81 -20.85 4.70
N ASN A 227 15.77 -20.29 5.44
CA ASN A 227 16.95 -21.01 5.91
C ASN A 227 16.69 -21.80 7.21
N LEU A 228 15.48 -21.67 7.79
CA LEU A 228 15.08 -22.57 8.88
C LEU A 228 14.97 -23.98 8.32
N LYS A 229 15.64 -24.96 8.94
CA LYS A 229 15.68 -26.39 8.53
C LYS A 229 14.32 -27.12 8.69
N THR A 230 13.23 -26.38 8.66
CA THR A 230 11.84 -26.84 8.77
C THR A 230 11.15 -26.79 7.41
N ASN A 231 9.89 -27.23 7.34
CA ASN A 231 9.11 -27.15 6.11
C ASN A 231 8.87 -25.67 5.72
N LEU A 232 9.46 -25.26 4.60
CA LEU A 232 9.36 -23.89 4.04
C LEU A 232 7.94 -23.34 4.05
N TYR A 233 6.95 -24.13 3.61
CA TYR A 233 5.56 -23.68 3.52
C TYR A 233 4.97 -23.38 4.89
N VAL A 234 5.20 -24.28 5.86
CA VAL A 234 4.72 -24.11 7.24
C VAL A 234 5.38 -22.89 7.86
N THR A 235 6.68 -22.71 7.67
CA THR A 235 7.42 -21.61 8.27
C THR A 235 6.98 -20.25 7.71
N VAL A 236 6.73 -20.15 6.40
CA VAL A 236 6.19 -18.91 5.79
C VAL A 236 4.79 -18.60 6.33
N VAL A 237 3.91 -19.60 6.46
CA VAL A 237 2.57 -19.41 7.04
C VAL A 237 2.68 -18.91 8.47
N VAL A 238 3.45 -19.58 9.33
CA VAL A 238 3.62 -19.18 10.74
C VAL A 238 4.20 -17.76 10.84
N ASN A 239 5.22 -17.44 10.03
CA ASN A 239 5.82 -16.11 10.00
C ASN A 239 4.81 -15.02 9.61
N SER A 240 4.02 -15.26 8.55
CA SER A 240 2.98 -14.30 8.13
C SER A 240 1.90 -14.12 9.21
N LEU A 241 1.42 -15.21 9.82
CA LEU A 241 0.38 -15.14 10.85
C LEU A 241 0.89 -14.47 12.14
N ALA A 242 2.18 -14.59 12.44
CA ALA A 242 2.81 -13.88 13.56
C ALA A 242 2.80 -12.35 13.40
N GLU A 243 2.58 -11.82 12.19
CA GLU A 243 2.38 -10.38 11.97
C GLU A 243 0.99 -9.90 12.44
N MET A 244 -0.03 -10.77 12.44
CA MET A 244 -1.41 -10.39 12.74
C MET A 244 -1.60 -9.81 14.15
N PRO A 245 -1.05 -10.42 15.22
CA PRO A 245 -1.10 -9.83 16.56
C PRO A 245 -0.41 -8.47 16.63
N ALA A 246 0.69 -8.29 15.89
CA ALA A 246 1.38 -7.01 15.82
C ALA A 246 0.50 -5.93 15.15
N TYR A 247 -0.28 -6.30 14.13
CA TYR A 247 -1.26 -5.40 13.51
C TYR A 247 -2.39 -5.00 14.46
N LEU A 248 -2.93 -5.96 15.22
CA LEU A 248 -3.94 -5.68 16.25
C LEU A 248 -3.39 -4.72 17.31
N LEU A 249 -2.20 -5.02 17.85
CA LEU A 249 -1.57 -4.22 18.87
C LEU A 249 -1.28 -2.80 18.36
N THR A 250 -0.79 -2.68 17.12
CA THR A 250 -0.54 -1.38 16.48
C THR A 250 -1.84 -0.60 16.31
N ALA A 251 -2.92 -1.24 15.87
CA ALA A 251 -4.23 -0.57 15.73
C ALA A 251 -4.72 -0.01 17.07
N LEU A 252 -4.60 -0.78 18.16
CA LEU A 252 -5.03 -0.36 19.50
C LEU A 252 -4.13 0.74 20.11
N LEU A 253 -2.82 0.65 19.87
CA LEU A 253 -1.85 1.62 20.40
C LEU A 253 -1.81 2.92 19.61
N LEU A 254 -2.15 2.89 18.31
CA LEU A 254 -2.14 4.07 17.44
C LEU A 254 -3.05 5.17 17.97
N ASP A 255 -4.24 4.80 18.44
CA ASP A 255 -5.23 5.75 18.95
C ASP A 255 -4.83 6.32 20.32
N ARG A 256 -3.99 5.58 21.08
CA ARG A 256 -3.59 5.97 22.45
C ARG A 256 -2.29 6.75 22.51
N PHE A 257 -1.24 6.28 21.83
CA PHE A 257 0.09 6.87 21.88
C PHE A 257 0.36 7.80 20.69
N GLY A 258 -0.44 7.71 19.63
CA GLY A 258 -0.20 8.43 18.38
C GLY A 258 0.89 7.77 17.52
N ARG A 259 1.02 8.27 16.29
CA ARG A 259 1.81 7.62 15.22
C ARG A 259 3.33 7.66 15.45
N LYS A 260 3.89 8.81 15.80
CA LYS A 260 5.35 9.01 15.91
C LYS A 260 6.00 8.19 17.03
N PRO A 261 5.57 8.28 18.30
CA PRO A 261 6.22 7.53 19.37
C PRO A 261 6.02 6.02 19.19
N LEU A 262 4.88 5.57 18.66
CA LEU A 262 4.66 4.16 18.36
C LEU A 262 5.60 3.64 17.26
N ALA A 263 5.82 4.42 16.19
CA ALA A 263 6.79 4.06 15.15
C ALA A 263 8.22 3.95 15.70
N ILE A 264 8.64 4.91 16.53
CA ILE A 264 9.98 4.87 17.16
C ILE A 264 10.10 3.66 18.10
N GLY A 265 9.10 3.43 18.96
CA GLY A 265 9.11 2.33 19.92
C GLY A 265 9.15 0.96 19.24
N THR A 266 8.37 0.75 18.17
CA THR A 266 8.38 -0.51 17.40
C THR A 266 9.68 -0.72 16.65
N MET A 267 10.29 0.33 16.08
CA MET A 267 11.60 0.23 15.43
C MET A 267 12.72 -0.10 16.43
N LEU A 268 12.72 0.52 17.61
CA LEU A 268 13.68 0.20 18.67
C LEU A 268 13.51 -1.25 19.16
N LEU A 269 12.27 -1.67 19.38
CA LEU A 269 11.95 -3.04 19.78
C LEU A 269 12.42 -4.06 18.73
N SER A 270 12.16 -3.80 17.45
CA SER A 270 12.66 -4.61 16.34
C SER A 270 14.19 -4.66 16.33
N GLY A 271 14.87 -3.53 16.57
CA GLY A 271 16.33 -3.47 16.67
C GLY A 271 16.87 -4.36 17.78
N VAL A 272 16.27 -4.29 18.97
CA VAL A 272 16.64 -5.12 20.13
C VAL A 272 16.45 -6.61 19.84
N PHE A 273 15.33 -7.01 19.22
CA PHE A 273 15.11 -8.41 18.86
C PHE A 273 16.07 -8.91 17.78
N CYS A 274 16.39 -8.07 16.79
CA CYS A 274 17.37 -8.43 15.75
C CYS A 274 18.78 -8.59 16.32
N THR A 275 19.22 -7.70 17.21
CA THR A 275 20.54 -7.82 17.86
C THR A 275 20.58 -9.03 18.79
N ALA A 276 19.54 -9.25 19.59
CA ALA A 276 19.42 -10.45 20.44
C ALA A 276 19.49 -11.73 19.59
N GLY A 277 18.73 -11.79 18.49
CA GLY A 277 18.74 -12.92 17.56
C GLY A 277 20.11 -13.18 16.93
N SER A 278 20.87 -12.13 16.62
CA SER A 278 22.23 -12.25 16.08
C SER A 278 23.25 -12.81 17.08
N LEU A 279 22.98 -12.67 18.38
CA LEU A 279 23.84 -13.13 19.47
C LEU A 279 23.54 -14.58 19.90
N ILE A 280 22.42 -15.18 19.46
CA ILE A 280 22.06 -16.56 19.81
C ILE A 280 23.10 -17.52 19.21
N PRO A 281 23.86 -18.25 20.03
CA PRO A 281 24.85 -19.22 19.54
C PRO A 281 24.12 -20.40 18.88
N GLY A 282 24.22 -20.54 17.55
CA GLY A 282 23.64 -21.68 16.83
C GLY A 282 23.17 -21.40 15.40
N ALA A 283 23.01 -20.14 14.98
CA ALA A 283 22.60 -19.80 13.61
C ALA A 283 23.40 -18.66 12.95
N GLY A 284 24.34 -18.03 13.66
CA GLY A 284 25.13 -16.91 13.15
C GLY A 284 26.54 -17.31 12.72
N THR A 285 26.96 -16.81 11.56
CA THR A 285 28.30 -16.87 10.95
C THR A 285 29.46 -16.42 11.85
N MET A 286 29.21 -16.02 13.10
CA MET A 286 30.28 -15.74 14.08
C MET A 286 31.12 -16.99 14.44
N ARG A 287 30.70 -18.19 14.03
CA ARG A 287 31.57 -19.37 14.09
C ARG A 287 32.72 -19.35 13.06
N SER A 288 32.65 -18.52 12.01
CA SER A 288 33.74 -18.41 11.03
C SER A 288 34.75 -17.29 11.32
N VAL A 289 34.57 -16.51 12.40
CA VAL A 289 35.54 -15.47 12.79
C VAL A 289 36.27 -15.80 14.09
N MET A 290 35.84 -16.83 14.83
CA MET A 290 36.54 -17.31 16.04
C MET A 290 37.22 -18.67 15.85
N LEU A 291 37.30 -19.17 14.62
CA LEU A 291 38.06 -20.36 14.29
C LEU A 291 39.05 -20.02 13.17
N ASP A 292 39.98 -19.11 13.48
CA ASP A 292 41.33 -19.05 12.93
C ASP A 292 42.23 -18.34 13.96
#